data_AF-A0A5B1AU19-F1
#
_entry.id   AF-A0A5B1AU19-F1
#
_cell.length_a   1.000
_cell.length_b   1.000
_cell.length_c   1.000
_cell.angle_alpha   90.00
_cell.angle_beta   90.00
_cell.angle_gamma   90.00
#
_symmetry.space_group_name_H-M   'P 1'
#
loop_
_entity.id
_entity.type
_entity.pdbx_description
1 polymer ?
#
loop_
_entity_poly.entity_id
_entity_poly.type
_entity_poly.pdbx_seq_one_letter_code
_entity_poly.pdbx_strand_id
1 'polypeptide(L)'
;VSRRGPTAPEARELERRLTRLGAHVSISACDISDPTELATLLAGIDTPHRLCAVVHTAGVLDDAVVSKLTPTQLDTVLAAKADTAWHLHQLTANQDLDAFVLFSSAAATLGNPGQ
;
A
#
# COMPACT_ATOMS: atom_id res chain seq x y z
N VAL A 1 -6.07 3.15 1.09
CA VAL A 1 -6.05 3.24 -0.38
C VAL A 1 -5.99 1.85 -0.99
N SER A 2 -6.62 1.63 -2.14
CA SER A 2 -6.39 0.45 -3.00
C SER A 2 -6.77 0.79 -4.44
N ARG A 3 -6.38 -0.03 -5.43
CA ARG A 3 -6.79 0.17 -6.83
C ARG A 3 -8.31 0.24 -7.03
N ARG A 4 -9.10 -0.49 -6.22
CA ARG A 4 -10.57 -0.49 -6.31
C ARG A 4 -11.22 0.61 -5.47
N GLY A 5 -10.52 1.16 -4.49
CA GLY A 5 -11.02 2.21 -3.61
C GLY A 5 -12.41 1.91 -3.02
N PRO A 6 -13.36 2.87 -3.04
CA PRO A 6 -14.72 2.70 -2.51
C PRO A 6 -15.55 1.59 -3.19
N THR A 7 -15.11 1.09 -4.34
CA THR A 7 -15.79 0.00 -5.08
C THR A 7 -15.27 -1.39 -4.68
N ALA A 8 -14.26 -1.47 -3.81
CA ALA A 8 -13.82 -2.74 -3.28
C ALA A 8 -14.96 -3.41 -2.48
N PRO A 9 -15.04 -4.75 -2.49
CA PRO A 9 -15.95 -5.48 -1.61
C PRO A 9 -15.81 -4.97 -0.16
N GLU A 10 -16.95 -4.77 0.50
CA GLU A 10 -17.03 -4.34 1.91
C GLU A 10 -16.48 -2.94 2.23
N ALA A 11 -15.90 -2.19 1.29
CA ALA A 11 -15.30 -0.88 1.55
C ALA A 11 -16.29 0.11 2.21
N ARG A 12 -17.51 0.20 1.66
CA ARG A 12 -18.56 1.07 2.21
C ARG A 12 -19.06 0.61 3.59
N GLU A 13 -19.03 -0.69 3.86
CA GLU A 13 -19.40 -1.20 5.17
C GLU A 13 -18.32 -0.88 6.21
N LEU A 14 -17.05 -1.10 5.85
CA LEU A 14 -15.90 -0.75 6.67
C LEU A 14 -15.90 0.74 7.02
N GLU A 15 -16.08 1.61 6.02
CA GLU A 15 -16.21 3.05 6.20
C GLU A 15 -17.32 3.38 7.20
N ARG A 16 -18.56 2.91 6.96
CA ARG A 16 -19.69 3.15 7.87
C ARG A 16 -19.42 2.64 9.29
N ARG A 17 -18.77 1.48 9.44
CA ARG A 17 -18.45 0.92 10.76
C ARG A 17 -17.46 1.80 11.51
N LEU A 18 -16.38 2.22 10.86
CA LEU A 18 -15.35 3.06 11.47
C LEU A 18 -15.87 4.48 11.77
N THR A 19 -16.65 5.07 10.87
CA THR A 19 -17.27 6.38 11.10
C THR A 19 -18.26 6.35 12.27
N ARG A 20 -19.03 5.27 12.44
CA ARG A 20 -19.89 5.08 13.63
C ARG A 20 -19.11 4.96 14.94
N LEU A 21 -17.84 4.55 14.87
CA LEU A 21 -16.93 4.51 16.02
C LEU A 21 -16.22 5.86 16.26
N GLY A 22 -16.51 6.88 15.45
CA GLY A 22 -15.97 8.24 15.61
C GLY A 22 -14.74 8.56 14.75
N ALA A 23 -14.33 7.68 13.83
CA ALA A 23 -13.21 7.96 12.93
C ALA A 23 -13.62 8.79 11.72
N HIS A 24 -12.71 9.65 11.25
CA HIS A 24 -12.80 10.26 9.91
C HIS A 24 -12.10 9.33 8.91
N VAL A 25 -12.87 8.72 8.00
CA VAL A 25 -12.35 7.72 7.07
C VAL A 25 -12.45 8.22 5.63
N SER A 26 -11.35 8.09 4.90
CA SER A 26 -11.31 8.26 3.45
C SER A 26 -10.82 6.97 2.79
N ILE A 27 -11.55 6.49 1.80
CA ILE A 27 -11.16 5.35 0.98
C ILE A 27 -10.89 5.86 -0.43
N SER A 28 -9.62 5.97 -0.80
CA SER A 28 -9.23 6.39 -2.15
C SER A 28 -9.00 5.21 -3.08
N ALA A 29 -9.47 5.33 -4.32
CA ALA A 29 -8.99 4.54 -5.45
C ALA A 29 -7.66 5.13 -5.91
N CYS A 30 -6.57 4.38 -5.81
CA CYS A 30 -5.25 4.77 -6.31
C CYS A 30 -4.37 3.53 -6.44
N ASP A 31 -3.63 3.48 -7.54
CA ASP A 31 -2.54 2.54 -7.72
C ASP A 31 -1.26 3.12 -7.12
N ILE A 32 -0.86 2.59 -5.98
CA ILE A 32 0.29 3.12 -5.22
C ILE A 32 1.65 2.72 -5.82
N SER A 33 1.68 1.82 -6.82
CA SER A 33 2.90 1.60 -7.60
C SER A 33 3.13 2.70 -8.63
N ASP A 34 2.12 3.51 -8.98
CA ASP A 34 2.31 4.71 -9.79
C ASP A 34 2.76 5.87 -8.88
N PRO A 35 4.00 6.38 -9.04
CA PRO A 35 4.52 7.45 -8.19
C PRO A 35 3.73 8.76 -8.33
N THR A 36 3.11 9.01 -9.48
CA THR A 36 2.30 10.21 -9.75
C THR A 36 0.97 10.15 -9.02
N GLU A 37 0.28 8.99 -9.08
CA GLU A 37 -0.96 8.79 -8.33
C GLU A 37 -0.70 8.85 -6.82
N LEU A 38 0.40 8.23 -6.35
CA LEU A 38 0.78 8.25 -4.95
C LEU A 38 1.09 9.67 -4.46
N ALA A 39 1.84 10.45 -5.22
CA ALA A 39 2.13 11.85 -4.89
C ALA A 39 0.84 12.69 -4.82
N THR A 40 -0.07 12.48 -5.78
CA THR A 40 -1.38 13.16 -5.80
C THR A 40 -2.23 12.80 -4.58
N LEU A 41 -2.26 11.51 -4.20
CA LEU A 41 -2.95 11.05 -3.01
C LEU A 41 -2.42 11.71 -1.73
N LEU A 42 -1.09 11.75 -1.57
CA LEU A 42 -0.45 12.32 -0.39
C LEU A 42 -0.63 13.83 -0.30
N ALA A 43 -0.59 14.54 -1.44
CA ALA A 43 -0.86 15.97 -1.50
C ALA A 43 -2.33 16.33 -1.14
N GLY A 44 -3.25 15.37 -1.25
CA GLY A 44 -4.66 15.56 -0.89
C GLY A 44 -4.97 15.42 0.61
N ILE A 45 -3.98 15.10 1.45
CA ILE A 45 -4.16 14.99 2.90
C ILE A 45 -4.23 16.40 3.50
N ASP A 46 -5.36 16.71 4.14
CA ASP A 46 -5.63 18.05 4.66
C ASP A 46 -4.71 18.45 5.82
N THR A 47 -4.32 19.72 5.85
CA THR A 47 -3.36 20.28 6.81
C THR A 47 -3.74 20.17 8.30
N PRO A 48 -5.01 20.29 8.75
CA PRO A 48 -5.35 20.02 10.16
C PRO A 48 -5.24 18.52 10.51
N HIS A 49 -5.10 17.64 9.52
CA HIS A 49 -4.94 16.20 9.67
C HIS A 49 -3.64 15.73 9.00
N ARG A 50 -2.50 16.29 9.46
CA ARG A 50 -1.16 15.88 8.98
C ARG A 50 -1.03 14.36 8.93
N LEU A 51 -0.37 13.85 7.90
CA LEU A 51 0.01 12.44 7.86
C LEU A 51 1.04 12.19 8.97
N CYS A 52 0.70 11.32 9.93
CA CYS A 52 1.58 10.96 11.04
C CYS A 52 2.10 9.53 10.95
N ALA A 53 1.45 8.65 10.17
CA ALA A 53 1.86 7.27 10.05
C ALA A 53 1.55 6.70 8.67
N VAL A 54 2.45 5.85 8.18
CA VAL A 54 2.26 5.01 6.99
C VAL A 54 2.26 3.56 7.40
N VAL A 55 1.24 2.80 6.99
CA VAL A 55 1.20 1.33 7.14
C VAL A 55 1.04 0.73 5.75
N HIS A 56 2.15 0.22 5.20
CA HIS A 56 2.17 -0.38 3.88
C HIS A 56 1.87 -1.88 3.98
N THR A 57 0.63 -2.23 3.64
CA THR A 57 0.14 -3.62 3.62
C THR A 57 -0.20 -4.11 2.21
N ALA A 58 0.05 -3.28 1.19
CA ALA A 58 -0.26 -3.64 -0.17
C ALA A 58 0.68 -4.74 -0.66
N GLY A 59 0.16 -5.60 -1.50
CA GLY A 59 0.89 -6.69 -2.09
C GLY A 59 0.02 -7.43 -3.07
N VAL A 60 0.66 -7.99 -4.08
CA VAL A 60 0.06 -8.96 -5.00
C VAL A 60 0.91 -10.23 -4.94
N LEU A 61 0.28 -11.35 -5.24
CA LEU A 61 0.94 -12.64 -5.36
C LEU A 61 0.84 -13.09 -6.81
N ASP A 62 1.94 -13.62 -7.32
CA ASP A 62 2.03 -14.19 -8.66
C ASP A 62 3.06 -15.34 -8.60
N ASP A 63 2.67 -16.37 -7.85
CA ASP A 63 3.56 -17.44 -7.43
C ASP A 63 4.03 -18.27 -8.63
N ALA A 64 5.33 -18.51 -8.69
CA ALA A 64 5.95 -19.37 -9.67
C ALA A 64 7.22 -19.99 -9.10
N VAL A 65 7.48 -21.26 -9.46
CA VAL A 65 8.81 -21.83 -9.27
C VAL A 65 9.82 -21.06 -10.11
N VAL A 66 11.06 -20.94 -9.64
CA VAL A 66 12.11 -20.14 -10.29
C VAL A 66 12.28 -20.48 -11.78
N SER A 67 12.13 -21.75 -12.16
CA SER A 67 12.24 -22.20 -13.56
C SER A 67 11.10 -21.74 -14.48
N LYS A 68 10.01 -21.22 -13.92
CA LYS A 68 8.84 -20.71 -14.64
C LYS A 68 8.55 -19.22 -14.37
N LEU A 69 9.31 -18.60 -13.46
CA LEU A 69 9.14 -17.20 -13.12
C LEU A 69 9.50 -16.33 -14.33
N THR A 70 8.58 -15.46 -14.72
CA THR A 70 8.83 -14.49 -15.79
C THR A 70 9.23 -13.13 -15.22
N PRO A 71 9.96 -12.30 -15.99
CA PRO A 71 10.29 -10.94 -15.58
C PRO A 71 9.05 -10.12 -15.20
N THR A 72 7.97 -10.22 -15.98
CA THR A 72 6.72 -9.49 -15.70
C THR A 72 6.08 -9.89 -14.36
N GLN A 73 6.13 -11.17 -14.00
CA GLN A 73 5.63 -11.62 -12.69
C GLN A 73 6.49 -11.07 -11.56
N LEU A 74 7.82 -11.07 -11.72
CA LEU A 74 8.75 -10.51 -10.75
C LEU A 74 8.53 -8.99 -10.57
N ASP A 75 8.44 -8.25 -11.68
CA ASP A 75 8.18 -6.81 -11.68
C ASP A 75 6.83 -6.51 -10.99
N THR A 76 5.80 -7.31 -11.26
CA THR A 76 4.46 -7.12 -10.69
C THR A 76 4.46 -7.26 -9.16
N VAL A 77 5.15 -8.27 -8.60
CA VAL A 77 5.18 -8.47 -7.14
C VAL A 77 6.11 -7.47 -6.43
N LEU A 78 7.20 -7.04 -7.09
CA LEU A 78 8.12 -6.03 -6.56
C LEU A 78 7.50 -4.63 -6.59
N ALA A 79 6.80 -4.27 -7.67
CA ALA A 79 6.15 -2.98 -7.82
C ALA A 79 5.18 -2.68 -6.66
N ALA A 80 4.38 -3.68 -6.29
CA ALA A 80 3.40 -3.56 -5.21
C ALA A 80 4.02 -3.44 -3.80
N LYS A 81 5.29 -3.81 -3.62
CA LYS A 81 5.99 -3.86 -2.33
C LYS A 81 7.22 -2.95 -2.29
N ALA A 82 8.31 -3.37 -2.92
CA ALA A 82 9.61 -2.70 -2.82
C ALA A 82 9.57 -1.31 -3.45
N ASP A 83 9.07 -1.21 -4.68
CA ASP A 83 9.06 0.06 -5.42
C ASP A 83 8.07 1.04 -4.78
N THR A 84 6.87 0.56 -4.43
CA THR A 84 5.89 1.36 -3.69
C THR A 84 6.44 1.85 -2.35
N ALA A 85 7.10 0.98 -1.55
CA ALA A 85 7.68 1.38 -0.28
C ALA A 85 8.79 2.42 -0.46
N TRP A 86 9.57 2.31 -1.54
CA TRP A 86 10.58 3.29 -1.90
C TRP A 86 9.96 4.65 -2.25
N HIS A 87 8.92 4.67 -3.09
CA HIS A 87 8.20 5.90 -3.43
C HIS A 87 7.55 6.55 -2.21
N LEU A 88 6.91 5.75 -1.35
CA LEU A 88 6.37 6.24 -0.07
C LEU A 88 7.46 6.91 0.76
N HIS A 89 8.60 6.23 0.95
CA HIS A 89 9.73 6.78 1.70
C HIS A 89 10.20 8.12 1.14
N GLN A 90 10.38 8.23 -0.18
CA GLN A 90 10.82 9.47 -0.83
C GLN A 90 9.81 10.61 -0.66
N LEU A 91 8.52 10.32 -0.86
CA LEU A 91 7.45 11.33 -0.79
C LEU A 91 7.12 11.77 0.65
N THR A 92 7.46 10.95 1.64
CA THR A 92 7.24 11.26 3.06
C THR A 92 8.51 11.58 3.83
N ALA A 93 9.68 11.62 3.19
CA ALA A 93 10.98 11.81 3.86
C ALA A 93 11.09 13.13 4.66
N ASN A 94 10.39 14.18 4.22
CA ASN A 94 10.37 15.48 4.89
C ASN A 94 9.13 15.68 5.78
N GLN A 95 8.35 14.61 6.02
CA GLN A 95 7.18 14.66 6.90
C GLN A 95 7.54 14.17 8.29
N ASP A 96 6.96 14.78 9.31
CA ASP A 96 7.13 14.43 10.72
C ASP A 96 6.27 13.20 11.07
N LEU A 97 6.65 12.04 10.51
CA LEU A 97 5.97 10.77 10.76
C LEU A 97 6.39 10.18 12.11
N ASP A 98 5.41 9.81 12.91
CA ASP A 98 5.59 9.03 14.13
C ASP A 98 5.86 7.55 13.83
N ALA A 99 5.40 7.04 12.66
CA ALA A 99 5.61 5.65 12.27
C ALA A 99 5.64 5.42 10.74
N PHE A 100 6.52 4.50 10.31
CA PHE A 100 6.56 3.98 8.94
C PHE A 100 6.67 2.45 8.99
N VAL A 101 5.55 1.76 8.81
CA VAL A 101 5.41 0.32 9.03
C VAL A 101 5.27 -0.43 7.72
N LEU A 102 6.12 -1.43 7.49
CA LEU A 102 6.11 -2.29 6.32
C LEU A 102 5.68 -3.71 6.70
N PHE A 103 4.65 -4.24 6.05
CA PHE A 103 4.28 -5.64 6.22
C PHE A 103 5.18 -6.52 5.34
N SER A 104 5.96 -7.37 6.02
CA SER A 104 6.73 -8.45 5.40
C SER A 104 6.11 -9.82 5.69
N SER A 105 6.77 -10.89 5.26
CA SER A 105 6.34 -12.27 5.49
C SER A 105 7.51 -13.11 5.98
N ALA A 106 7.23 -14.14 6.78
CA ALA A 106 8.21 -15.16 7.14
C ALA A 106 8.81 -15.85 5.90
N ALA A 107 8.08 -15.89 4.78
CA ALA A 107 8.59 -16.38 3.50
C ALA A 107 9.87 -15.65 3.05
N ALA A 108 10.03 -14.36 3.36
CA ALA A 108 11.23 -13.61 3.03
C ALA A 108 12.46 -14.01 3.87
N THR A 109 12.25 -14.61 5.04
CA THR A 109 13.32 -14.99 5.98
C THR A 109 13.60 -16.49 5.95
N LEU A 110 12.55 -17.31 5.89
CA LEU A 110 12.61 -18.77 5.96
C LEU A 110 12.56 -19.42 4.57
N GLY A 111 12.17 -18.68 3.54
CA GLY A 111 11.86 -19.21 2.21
C GLY A 111 10.48 -19.86 2.15
N ASN A 112 9.87 -19.82 0.97
CA ASN A 112 8.66 -20.57 0.66
C ASN A 112 8.72 -20.98 -0.82
N PRO A 113 8.98 -22.26 -1.16
CA PRO A 113 9.14 -22.68 -2.55
C PRO A 113 7.96 -22.26 -3.44
N GLY A 114 8.25 -21.46 -4.47
CA GLY A 114 7.24 -20.84 -5.33
C GLY A 114 6.97 -19.36 -5.04
N GLN A 115 7.64 -18.79 -4.03
CA GLN A 115 7.59 -17.37 -3.61
C GLN A 115 8.98 -16.82 -3.29
#